data_AF-A0A940M5T6-F1
#
_entry.id   AF-A0A940M5T6-F1
#
_cell.length_a   1.000
_cell.length_b   1.000
_cell.length_c   1.000
_cell.angle_alpha   90.00
_cell.angle_beta   90.00
_cell.angle_gamma   90.00
#
_symmetry.space_group_name_H-M   'P 1'
#
loop_
_entity.id
_entity.type
_entity.pdbx_description
1 polymer ?
#
loop_
_entity_poly.entity_id
_entity_poly.type
_entity_poly.pdbx_seq_one_letter_code
_entity_poly.pdbx_strand_id
1 'polypeptide(L)' 'MADARPSLLRRSLAHRLFWPLLALVLLLLGNGLFNPGFLSLQWRDGHLYGNLVDIANRA' A
#
# COMPACT_ATOMS: atom_id res chain seq x y z
N MET A 1 9.26 -0.44 -38.05
CA MET A 1 8.07 -0.24 -37.20
C MET A 1 8.43 -0.73 -35.81
N ALA A 2 8.80 0.17 -34.90
CA ALA A 2 9.22 -0.21 -33.55
C ALA A 2 7.98 -0.48 -32.68
N ASP A 3 8.01 -1.63 -31.99
CA ASP A 3 6.96 -2.12 -31.11
C ASP A 3 6.57 -1.09 -30.04
N ALA A 4 5.40 -0.48 -30.18
CA ALA A 4 4.76 0.25 -29.09
C ALA A 4 4.12 -0.77 -28.13
N ARG A 5 4.94 -1.54 -27.41
CA ARG A 5 4.45 -2.33 -26.27
C ARG A 5 3.80 -1.32 -25.32
N PRO A 6 2.49 -1.43 -25.01
CA PRO A 6 1.86 -0.50 -24.11
C PRO A 6 2.66 -0.51 -22.80
N SER A 7 3.26 0.63 -22.47
CA SER A 7 4.10 0.74 -21.28
C SER A 7 3.27 0.32 -20.08
N LEU A 8 3.78 -0.64 -19.29
CA LEU A 8 3.07 -1.16 -18.11
C LEU A 8 2.64 -0.02 -17.18
N LEU A 9 3.38 1.10 -17.19
CA LEU A 9 3.08 2.36 -16.53
C LEU A 9 1.76 3.01 -17.01
N ARG A 10 1.52 3.09 -18.32
CA ARG A 10 0.24 3.62 -18.85
C ARG A 10 -0.94 2.71 -18.50
N ARG A 11 -0.72 1.39 -18.45
CA ARG A 11 -1.76 0.42 -18.10
C ARG A 11 -2.12 0.49 -16.61
N SER A 12 -1.11 0.65 -15.74
CA SER A 12 -1.31 0.77 -14.29
C SER A 12 -1.94 2.11 -13.90
N LEU A 13 -1.58 3.22 -14.54
CA LEU A 13 -2.21 4.53 -14.31
C LEU A 13 -3.66 4.64 -14.85
N ALA A 14 -4.00 3.86 -15.87
CA ALA A 14 -5.36 3.78 -16.41
C ALA A 14 -6.29 2.85 -15.60
N HIS A 15 -5.75 2.07 -14.65
CA HIS A 15 -6.56 1.22 -13.80
C HIS A 15 -7.29 2.05 -12.75
N ARG A 16 -8.63 1.88 -12.68
CA ARG A 16 -9.50 2.55 -11.69
C ARG A 16 -9.07 2.33 -10.23
N LEU A 17 -8.33 1.25 -9.96
CA LEU A 17 -7.76 0.95 -8.65
C LEU A 17 -6.49 1.75 -8.32
N PHE A 18 -5.85 2.43 -9.28
CA PHE A 18 -4.64 3.20 -9.03
C PHE A 18 -4.86 4.34 -8.03
N TRP A 19 -5.92 5.12 -8.21
CA TRP A 19 -6.28 6.22 -7.33
C TRP A 19 -6.58 5.79 -5.88
N PRO A 20 -7.44 4.79 -5.62
CA PRO A 20 -7.66 4.35 -4.24
C PRO A 20 -6.39 3.75 -3.61
N LEU A 21 -5.54 3.07 -4.38
CA LEU A 21 -4.29 2.53 -3.87
C LEU A 21 -3.28 3.63 -3.54
N LEU A 22 -3.17 4.66 -4.39
CA LEU A 22 -2.34 5.83 -4.14
C LEU A 22 -2.82 6.60 -2.89
N ALA A 23 -4.13 6.80 -2.75
CA ALA A 23 -4.73 7.43 -1.58
C ALA A 23 -4.46 6.61 -0.30
N LEU A 24 -4.58 5.28 -0.38
CA LEU A 24 -4.25 4.38 0.73
C LEU A 24 -2.77 4.51 1.13
N VAL A 25 -1.85 4.49 0.17
CA VAL A 25 -0.41 4.65 0.44
C VAL A 25 -0.12 6.01 1.09
N LEU A 26 -0.68 7.10 0.57
CA LEU A 26 -0.50 8.43 1.15
C LEU A 26 -1.07 8.51 2.58
N LEU A 27 -2.23 7.89 2.83
CA LEU A 27 -2.84 7.86 4.14
C LEU A 27 -2.01 7.04 5.13
N LEU A 28 -1.49 5.88 4.72
CA LEU A 28 -0.61 5.05 5.56
C LEU A 28 0.70 5.78 5.89
N LEU A 29 1.33 6.44 4.92
CA LEU A 29 2.53 7.23 5.12
C LEU A 29 2.28 8.41 6.05
N GLY A 30 1.20 9.17 5.82
CA GLY A 30 0.80 10.25 6.72
C GLY A 30 0.61 9.75 8.15
N ASN A 31 -0.16 8.67 8.34
CA ASN A 31 -0.36 8.08 9.66
C ASN A 31 0.95 7.58 10.29
N GLY A 32 1.87 7.00 9.52
CA GLY A 32 3.19 6.60 10.02
C GLY A 32 4.06 7.77 10.45
N LEU A 33 4.00 8.90 9.74
CA LEU A 33 4.74 10.12 10.10
C LEU A 33 4.16 10.79 11.35
N PHE A 34 2.82 10.87 11.47
CA PHE A 34 2.16 11.50 12.62
C PHE A 34 2.07 10.58 13.84
N ASN A 35 2.05 9.26 13.64
CA ASN A 35 2.01 8.26 14.69
C ASN A 35 3.12 7.23 14.45
N PRO A 36 4.30 7.37 15.10
CA PRO A 36 5.45 6.50 14.87
C PRO A 36 5.21 5.03 15.24
N GLY A 37 4.16 4.73 16.01
CA GLY A 37 3.72 3.37 16.32
C GLY A 37 2.75 2.76 15.30
N PHE A 38 2.22 3.55 14.37
CA PHE A 38 1.21 3.09 13.41
C PHE A 38 1.76 2.06 12.41
N LEU A 39 2.99 2.28 11.94
CA LEU A 39 3.71 1.33 11.09
C LEU A 39 4.57 0.35 11.91
N SER A 40 4.34 0.26 13.22
CA SER A 40 5.01 -0.72 14.06
C SER A 40 4.45 -2.10 13.76
N LEU A 41 5.31 -2.97 13.21
CA LEU A 41 5.05 -4.39 13.13
C LEU A 41 5.86 -5.09 14.22
N GLN A 42 5.16 -5.79 15.09
CA GLN A 42 5.74 -6.58 16.17
C GLN A 42 5.64 -8.05 15.82
N TRP A 43 6.76 -8.77 15.90
CA TRP A 43 6.77 -10.21 15.79
C TRP A 43 6.52 -10.82 17.17
N ARG A 44 5.43 -11.56 17.35
CA ARG A 44 5.12 -12.25 18.61
C ARG A 44 4.65 -13.66 18.29
N ASP A 45 5.19 -14.66 19.00
CA ASP A 45 4.75 -16.07 18.92
C ASP A 45 4.61 -16.65 17.49
N GLY A 46 5.51 -16.25 16.58
CA GLY A 46 5.50 -16.72 15.18
C GLY A 46 4.54 -15.96 14.26
N HIS A 47 3.83 -14.97 14.78
CA HIS A 47 2.83 -14.18 14.07
C HIS A 47 3.24 -12.70 14.04
N LEU A 48 2.96 -12.06 12.91
CA LEU A 48 3.21 -10.63 12.72
C LEU A 48 1.98 -9.86 13.20
N TYR A 49 2.16 -9.02 14.20
CA TYR A 49 1.12 -8.17 14.77
C TYR A 49 1.43 -6.71 14.48
N GLY A 50 0.39 -5.89 14.38
CA GLY A 50 0.55 -4.46 14.15
C GLY A 50 -0.73 -3.88 13.58
N ASN A 51 -0.91 -2.57 13.72
CA ASN A 51 -2.11 -1.89 13.21
C ASN A 51 -2.26 -2.09 11.69
N LEU A 52 -1.13 -2.15 10.97
CA LEU A 52 -1.11 -2.49 9.54
C LEU A 52 -1.59 -3.90 9.24
N VAL A 53 -1.17 -4.90 10.03
CA VAL A 53 -1.55 -6.30 9.80
C VAL A 53 -3.03 -6.51 10.12
N ASP A 54 -3.53 -5.87 11.17
CA ASP A 54 -4.97 -5.93 11.52
C ASP A 54 -5.84 -5.28 10.43
N ILE A 55 -5.45 -4.12 9.90
CA ILE A 55 -6.17 -3.49 8.77
C ILE A 55 -6.13 -4.38 7.53
N ALA A 56 -4.96 -4.93 7.16
CA ALA A 56 -4.84 -5.80 5.99
C ALA A 56 -5.66 -7.09 6.11
N ASN A 57 -5.85 -7.60 7.32
CA ASN A 57 -6.63 -8.80 7.58
C ASN A 57 -8.15 -8.53 7.74
N ARG A 58 -8.55 -7.26 7.92
CA ARG A 58 -9.95 -6.85 8.12
C ARG A 58 -10.59 -6.09 6.95
N ALA A 59 -9.79 -5.61 5.99
CA ALA A 59 -10.26 -4.94 4.78
C ALA A 59 -10.64 -5.95 3.69
#